data_AF-A0A9X3AX67-F1
#
_entry.id   AF-A0A9X3AX67-F1
#
_cell.length_a   1.000
_cell.length_b   1.000
_cell.length_c   1.000
_cell.angle_alpha   90.00
_cell.angle_beta   90.00
_cell.angle_gamma   90.00
#
_symmetry.space_group_name_H-M   'P 1'
#
loop_
_entity.id
_entity.type
_entity.pdbx_description
1 polymer ?
#
loop_
_entity_poly.entity_id
_entity_poly.type
_entity_poly.pdbx_seq_one_letter_code
_entity_poly.pdbx_strand_id
1 'polypeptide(L)' 'MFRFASQGNLPIFRGDYLVASSLIQTLSWKDRNAKKITTAESGVMEDVLLRLIPLIGAESLFEE' A
#
# COMPACT_ATOMS: atom_id res chain seq x y z
N MET A 1 -8.37 1.62 11.10
CA MET A 1 -6.94 1.22 10.97
C MET A 1 -6.91 -0.31 10.88
N PHE A 2 -6.73 -0.88 9.69
CA PHE A 2 -6.75 -2.33 9.47
C PHE A 2 -5.33 -2.84 9.20
N ARG A 3 -5.03 -4.06 9.66
CA ARG A 3 -3.68 -4.60 9.75
C ARG A 3 -3.31 -5.46 8.54
N PHE A 4 -2.24 -5.11 7.81
CA PHE A 4 -1.60 -5.94 6.78
C PHE A 4 -0.14 -6.12 7.15
N ALA A 5 0.14 -7.15 7.96
CA ALA A 5 1.50 -7.49 8.35
C ALA A 5 2.31 -7.80 7.09
N SER A 6 3.46 -7.16 6.95
CA SER A 6 4.52 -7.60 6.04
C SER A 6 5.72 -7.97 6.90
N GLN A 7 6.02 -9.25 7.03
CA GLN A 7 7.24 -9.74 7.67
C GLN A 7 8.40 -9.63 6.69
N GLY A 8 9.11 -8.50 6.78
CA GLY A 8 10.42 -8.33 6.16
C GLY A 8 11.52 -8.46 7.21
N ASN A 9 12.53 -9.31 6.97
CA ASN A 9 13.71 -9.47 7.83
C ASN A 9 14.72 -8.29 7.66
N LEU A 10 14.24 -7.05 7.65
CA LEU A 10 15.08 -5.85 7.51
C LEU A 10 15.31 -5.21 8.88
N PRO A 11 16.56 -4.85 9.22
CA PRO A 11 16.90 -4.35 10.56
C PRO A 11 16.23 -3.02 10.93
N ILE A 12 15.73 -2.26 9.95
CA ILE A 12 15.01 -0.99 10.15
C ILE A 12 13.58 -1.16 10.67
N PHE A 13 13.06 -2.39 10.59
CA PHE A 13 11.67 -2.71 10.78
C PHE A 13 11.58 -3.74 11.93
N ARG A 14 11.51 -3.24 13.18
CA ARG A 14 11.15 -4.06 14.36
C ARG A 14 9.63 -4.00 14.61
N GLY A 15 8.86 -4.97 14.13
CA GLY A 15 7.42 -5.10 14.41
C GLY A 15 6.55 -5.41 13.18
N ASP A 16 5.23 -5.36 13.37
CA ASP A 16 4.24 -5.50 12.30
C ASP A 16 4.02 -4.15 11.59
N TYR A 17 4.06 -4.14 10.26
CA TYR A 17 3.71 -2.97 9.44
C TYR A 17 2.27 -3.06 8.98
N LEU A 18 1.67 -1.91 8.63
CA LEU A 18 0.35 -1.84 8.02
C LEU A 18 0.43 -0.88 6.82
N VAL A 19 -0.34 -1.16 5.77
CA VAL A 19 -0.47 -0.26 4.62
C VAL A 19 -1.67 0.65 4.83
N ALA A 20 -1.47 1.97 4.75
CA ALA A 20 -2.53 2.95 4.84
C ALA A 20 -3.07 3.31 3.44
N SER A 21 -4.15 2.66 3.02
CA SER A 21 -4.81 2.94 1.72
C SER A 21 -5.52 4.29 1.66
N SER A 22 -5.78 4.95 2.79
CA SER A 22 -6.45 6.25 2.87
C SER A 22 -5.53 7.45 2.67
N LEU A 23 -4.20 7.23 2.64
CA LEU A 23 -3.22 8.29 2.43
C LEU A 23 -2.49 8.03 1.11
N ILE A 24 -3.15 8.40 0.01
CA ILE A 24 -2.61 8.24 -1.34
C ILE A 24 -2.03 9.59 -1.76
N GLN A 25 -0.79 9.59 -2.24
CA GLN A 25 -0.08 10.80 -2.64
C GLN A 25 0.64 10.59 -3.96
N THR A 26 0.52 11.56 -4.85
CA THR A 26 1.38 11.64 -6.03
C THR A 26 2.73 12.22 -5.61
N LEU A 27 3.77 11.40 -5.66
CA LEU A 27 5.13 11.81 -5.28
C LEU A 27 6.07 11.64 -6.48
N SER A 28 6.86 12.67 -6.77
CA SER A 28 7.93 12.59 -7.79
C SER A 28 8.97 11.55 -7.37
N TRP A 29 9.32 10.64 -8.28
CA TRP A 29 10.36 9.63 -8.06
C TRP A 29 11.76 10.21 -8.32
N LYS A 30 11.87 11.22 -9.20
CA LYS A 30 13.15 11.86 -9.55
C LYS A 30 13.70 12.68 -8.39
N ASP A 31 12.80 13.34 -7.66
CA ASP A 31 13.17 14.21 -6.53
C ASP A 31 13.38 13.42 -5.23
N ARG A 32 12.95 12.14 -5.20
CA ARG A 32 13.14 11.26 -4.05
C ARG A 32 14.30 10.30 -4.32
N ASN A 33 15.32 10.37 -3.47
CA ASN A 33 16.38 9.36 -3.37
C ASN A 33 15.86 8.04 -2.74
N ALA A 34 14.74 7.51 -3.24
CA ALA A 34 14.09 6.32 -2.73
C ALA A 34 14.92 5.07 -3.04
N LYS A 35 15.13 4.21 -2.03
CA LYS A 35 15.79 2.92 -2.17
C LYS A 35 14.76 1.81 -1.98
N LYS A 36 14.84 0.74 -2.77
CA LYS A 36 14.02 -0.46 -2.54
C LYS A 36 14.43 -1.07 -1.20
N ILE A 37 13.48 -1.14 -0.26
CA ILE A 37 13.71 -1.72 1.07
C ILE A 37 13.23 -3.17 1.11
N THR A 38 11.99 -3.45 0.69
CA THR A 38 11.38 -4.79 0.73
C THR A 38 10.42 -4.99 -0.44
N THR A 39 9.80 -6.17 -0.50
CA THR A 39 8.64 -6.47 -1.33
C THR A 39 7.47 -6.81 -0.40
N ALA A 40 6.26 -6.37 -0.75
CA ALA A 40 5.06 -6.71 0.02
C ALA A 40 4.76 -8.22 -0.06
N GLU A 41 4.04 -8.73 0.92
CA GLU A 41 3.55 -10.11 0.91
C GLU A 41 2.52 -10.33 -0.20
N SER A 42 2.31 -11.59 -0.58
CA SER A 42 1.28 -11.97 -1.55
C SER A 42 -0.11 -11.57 -1.04
N GLY A 43 -0.97 -11.05 -1.92
CA GLY A 43 -2.33 -10.62 -1.57
C GLY A 43 -2.43 -9.18 -1.05
N VAL A 44 -1.33 -8.59 -0.54
CA VAL A 44 -1.36 -7.22 0.04
C VAL A 44 -1.75 -6.18 -1.01
N MET A 45 -1.33 -6.35 -2.26
CA MET A 45 -1.65 -5.40 -3.33
C MET A 45 -3.14 -5.44 -3.68
N GLU A 46 -3.70 -6.63 -3.84
CA GLU A 46 -5.13 -6.87 -4.08
C GLU A 46 -5.97 -6.27 -2.96
N ASP A 47 -5.55 -6.49 -1.72
CA ASP A 47 -6.13 -5.92 -0.52
C ASP A 47 -6.16 -4.38 -0.55
N VAL A 48 -5.05 -3.76 -0.95
CA VAL A 48 -4.97 -2.29 -1.06
C VAL A 48 -5.92 -1.78 -2.15
N LEU A 49 -5.94 -2.43 -3.33
CA LEU A 49 -6.80 -2.03 -4.45
C LEU A 49 -8.28 -2.13 -4.10
N LEU A 50 -8.72 -3.22 -3.47
CA LEU A 50 -10.11 -3.39 -3.01
C LEU A 50 -10.55 -2.29 -2.03
N ARG A 51 -9.62 -1.75 -1.25
CA ARG A 51 -9.88 -0.59 -0.37
C ARG A 51 -9.81 0.74 -1.11
N LEU A 52 -9.00 0.82 -2.16
CA LEU A 52 -8.78 2.05 -2.91
C LEU A 52 -10.00 2.40 -3.75
N ILE A 53 -10.62 1.41 -4.41
CA ILE A 53 -11.81 1.58 -5.25
C ILE A 53 -12.89 2.44 -4.56
N PRO A 54 -13.37 2.09 -3.35
CA PRO A 54 -14.38 2.90 -2.68
C PRO A 54 -13.90 4.25 -2.17
N LEU A 55 -12.60 4.39 -1.89
CA LEU A 55 -12.04 5.68 -1.45
C LEU A 55 -11.99 6.71 -2.57
N ILE A 56 -11.93 6.27 -3.83
CA ILE A 56 -11.88 7.14 -5.01
C ILE A 56 -13.23 7.23 -5.73
N GLY A 57 -14.27 6.56 -5.25
CA GLY A 57 -15.59 6.52 -5.90
C GLY A 57 -15.59 5.76 -7.23
N ALA A 58 -14.64 4.84 -7.42
CA ALA A 58 -14.47 4.11 -8.68
C ALA A 58 -15.42 2.92 -8.84
N GLU A 59 -16.31 2.64 -7.89
CA GLU A 59 -17.33 1.60 -8.02
C GLU A 59 -18.16 1.78 -9.28
N SER A 60 -18.49 3.03 -9.61
CA SER A 60 -19.23 3.41 -10.82
C SER A 60 -18.53 3.06 -12.14
N LEU A 61 -17.22 2.78 -12.13
CA LEU A 61 -16.48 2.34 -13.31
C LEU A 61 -16.65 0.84 -13.60
N PHE A 62 -17.27 0.10 -12.67
CA PHE A 62 -17.49 -1.35 -12.75
C PHE A 62 -18.97 -1.72 -12.83
N GLU A 63 -19.88 -0.74 -12.82
CA GLU A 63 -21.31 -0.92 -13.07
C GLU A 63 -21.57 -0.79 -14.59
N GLU A 64 -22.33 -1.73 -15.18
CA GLU A 64 -22.78 -1.66 -16.59
C GLU A 64 -23.93 -0.67 -16.78
#